data_AF-A0A7C1BLI4-F1
#
_entry.id   AF-A0A7C1BLI4-F1
#
_cell.length_a   1.000
_cell.length_b   1.000
_cell.length_c   1.000
_cell.angle_alpha   90.00
_cell.angle_beta   90.00
_cell.angle_gamma   90.00
#
_symmetry.space_group_name_H-M   'P 1'
#
loop_
_entity.id
_entity.type
_entity.pdbx_description
1 polymer ?
#
loop_
_entity_poly.entity_id
_entity_poly.type
_entity_poly.pdbx_seq_one_letter_code
_entity_poly.pdbx_strand_id
1 'polypeptide(L)'
;MNRCNSFKQTEIGRLPKEWRVVRISNIGKVITGTTPPTKIEEYWGEGYPFVTPTDFSMSKYVNRTERKVTEKGANRGKIIPRDSVMVTCVASVGEVALALSECITNQQINS
;
A
#
# COMPACT_ATOMS: atom_id res chain seq x y z
N MET A 1 -17.00 -30.33 -18.66
CA MET A 1 -17.57 -29.01 -19.00
C MET A 1 -16.53 -28.23 -19.78
N ASN A 2 -16.75 -28.02 -21.09
CA ASN A 2 -15.79 -27.34 -21.98
C ASN A 2 -15.82 -25.83 -21.75
N ARG A 3 -14.90 -25.28 -20.95
CA ARG A 3 -14.60 -23.84 -21.03
C ARG A 3 -13.71 -23.62 -22.25
N CYS A 4 -14.32 -23.32 -23.38
CA CYS A 4 -13.60 -22.73 -24.49
C CYS A 4 -13.21 -21.31 -24.07
N ASN A 5 -12.04 -21.17 -23.43
CA ASN A 5 -11.51 -19.86 -23.07
C ASN A 5 -11.14 -19.13 -24.37
N SER A 6 -12.08 -18.36 -24.92
CA SER A 6 -11.81 -17.49 -26.06
C SER A 6 -10.91 -16.33 -25.59
N PHE A 7 -9.93 -15.97 -26.40
CA PHE A 7 -8.98 -14.90 -26.10
C PHE A 7 -9.18 -13.70 -27.02
N LYS A 8 -8.79 -12.51 -26.59
CA LYS A 8 -8.72 -11.29 -27.40
C LYS A 8 -7.33 -10.67 -27.31
N GLN A 9 -6.92 -9.98 -28.37
CA GLN A 9 -5.71 -9.16 -28.35
C GLN A 9 -6.02 -7.82 -27.67
N THR A 10 -5.15 -7.40 -26.76
CA THR A 10 -5.24 -6.11 -26.05
C THR A 10 -3.89 -5.38 -26.12
N GLU A 11 -3.85 -4.15 -25.63
CA GLU A 11 -2.66 -3.31 -25.54
C GLU A 11 -1.54 -3.89 -24.65
N ILE A 12 -1.88 -4.77 -23.71
CA ILE A 12 -0.92 -5.45 -22.82
C ILE A 12 -0.75 -6.94 -23.16
N GLY A 13 -1.19 -7.36 -24.34
CA GLY A 13 -1.05 -8.72 -24.84
C GLY A 13 -2.37 -9.49 -24.96
N ARG A 14 -2.26 -10.82 -25.10
CA ARG A 14 -3.39 -11.72 -25.33
C ARG A 14 -4.04 -12.09 -23.99
N LEU A 15 -5.29 -11.67 -23.78
CA LEU A 15 -6.03 -11.90 -22.54
C LEU A 15 -7.33 -12.68 -22.78
N PRO A 16 -7.92 -13.32 -21.76
CA PRO A 16 -9.26 -13.91 -21.87
C PRO A 16 -10.29 -12.86 -22.31
N LYS A 17 -11.26 -13.26 -23.14
CA LYS A 17 -12.23 -12.33 -23.75
C LYS A 17 -13.05 -11.57 -22.69
N GLU A 18 -13.31 -12.20 -21.56
CA GLU A 18 -14.04 -11.67 -20.41
C GLU A 18 -13.25 -10.70 -19.53
N TRP A 19 -11.90 -10.68 -19.63
CA TRP A 19 -11.08 -9.74 -18.87
C TRP A 19 -11.16 -8.33 -19.47
N ARG A 20 -11.07 -7.30 -18.63
CA ARG A 20 -11.02 -5.90 -19.07
C ARG A 20 -9.75 -5.26 -18.58
N VAL A 21 -9.02 -4.60 -19.48
CA VAL A 21 -7.87 -3.77 -19.11
C VAL A 21 -8.39 -2.48 -18.49
N VAL A 22 -7.92 -2.16 -17.30
CA VAL A 22 -8.31 -0.95 -16.56
C VAL A 22 -7.08 -0.33 -15.91
N ARG A 23 -7.13 0.97 -15.65
CA ARG A 23 -6.12 1.67 -14.84
C ARG A 23 -6.39 1.43 -13.35
N ILE A 24 -5.35 1.43 -12.52
CA ILE A 24 -5.49 1.31 -11.06
C ILE A 24 -6.42 2.39 -10.48
N SER A 25 -6.36 3.61 -11.02
CA SER A 25 -7.25 4.71 -10.64
C SER A 25 -8.75 4.44 -10.87
N ASN A 26 -9.09 3.42 -11.67
CA ASN A 26 -10.48 3.06 -11.96
C ASN A 26 -11.03 2.01 -10.98
N ILE A 27 -10.17 1.36 -10.19
CA ILE A 27 -10.56 0.30 -9.24
C ILE A 27 -10.44 0.74 -7.77
N GLY A 28 -9.75 1.85 -7.50
CA GLY A 28 -9.55 2.34 -6.15
C GLY A 28 -8.87 3.71 -6.10
N LYS A 29 -8.68 4.20 -4.88
CA LYS A 29 -7.89 5.40 -4.60
C LYS A 29 -6.43 4.99 -4.42
N VAL A 30 -5.50 5.78 -4.94
CA VAL A 30 -4.07 5.62 -4.67
C VAL A 30 -3.64 6.74 -3.73
N ILE A 31 -3.07 6.37 -2.60
CA ILE A 31 -2.66 7.26 -1.54
C ILE A 31 -1.14 7.16 -1.38
N THR A 32 -0.43 8.23 -1.72
CA THR A 32 0.98 8.36 -1.33
C THR A 32 1.07 8.66 0.16
N GLY A 33 1.91 7.88 0.84
CA GLY A 33 2.20 8.00 2.26
C GLY A 33 2.78 9.35 2.65
N THR A 34 2.83 9.58 3.96
CA THR A 34 3.25 10.85 4.58
C THR A 34 4.04 10.54 5.83
N THR A 35 5.19 11.20 6.00
CA THR A 35 5.99 11.08 7.21
C THR A 35 5.70 12.28 8.12
N PRO A 36 5.09 12.09 9.31
CA PRO A 36 4.95 13.17 10.28
C PRO A 36 6.32 13.77 10.61
N PRO A 37 6.42 15.07 10.96
CA PRO A 37 7.67 15.68 11.36
C PRO A 37 8.40 14.85 12.43
N THR A 38 9.60 14.35 12.11
CA THR A 38 10.38 13.48 12.99
C THR A 38 10.89 14.18 14.24
N LYS A 39 11.00 15.51 14.20
CA LYS A 39 11.46 16.35 15.31
C LYS A 39 10.38 16.64 16.36
N ILE A 40 9.11 16.34 16.09
CA ILE A 40 8.01 16.56 17.03
C ILE A 40 7.74 15.24 17.74
N GLU A 41 8.31 15.07 18.93
CA GLU A 41 8.22 13.81 19.70
C GLU A 41 6.78 13.39 19.98
N GLU A 42 5.87 14.33 20.20
CA GLU A 42 4.44 14.06 20.42
C GLU A 42 3.75 13.29 19.29
N TYR A 43 4.34 13.25 18.08
CA TYR A 43 3.79 12.51 16.94
C TYR A 43 4.21 11.05 16.91
N TRP A 44 5.17 10.65 17.74
CA TRP A 44 5.77 9.32 17.73
C TRP A 44 5.56 8.63 19.08
N GLY A 45 5.19 7.36 19.03
CA GLY A 45 4.82 6.60 20.23
C GLY A 45 3.69 5.63 19.93
N GLU A 46 3.06 5.11 20.99
CA GLU A 46 1.96 4.16 20.85
C GLU A 46 0.78 4.73 20.06
N GLY A 47 0.16 3.89 19.23
CA GLY A 47 -0.89 4.28 18.30
C GLY A 47 -0.84 3.48 17.01
N TYR A 48 -0.85 4.18 15.87
CA TYR A 48 -0.88 3.60 14.54
C TYR A 48 0.50 3.09 14.11
N PRO A 49 0.62 1.92 13.47
CA PRO A 49 1.85 1.49 12.82
C PRO A 49 2.33 2.52 11.79
N PHE A 50 3.62 2.83 11.83
CA PHE A 50 4.27 3.65 10.79
C PHE A 50 5.07 2.72 9.87
N VAL A 51 4.51 2.43 8.71
CA VAL A 51 5.06 1.47 7.75
C VAL A 51 6.08 2.14 6.85
N THR A 52 7.24 1.53 6.73
CA THR A 52 8.35 1.92 5.86
C THR A 52 8.74 0.74 4.96
N PRO A 53 9.53 0.96 3.90
CA PRO A 53 9.97 -0.14 3.03
C PRO A 53 10.69 -1.27 3.78
N THR A 54 11.40 -0.98 4.87
CA THR A 54 12.09 -2.02 5.65
C THR A 54 11.12 -3.02 6.27
N ASP A 55 9.89 -2.60 6.59
CA ASP A 55 8.84 -3.47 7.15
C ASP A 55 8.29 -4.48 6.12
N PHE A 56 8.52 -4.26 4.81
CA PHE A 56 8.08 -5.20 3.75
C PHE A 56 8.96 -6.44 3.69
N SER A 57 10.25 -6.29 4.02
CA SER A 57 11.24 -7.37 3.98
C SER A 57 10.93 -8.51 4.96
N MET A 58 10.12 -8.23 5.99
CA MET A 58 9.77 -9.18 7.03
C MET A 58 8.62 -10.12 6.63
N SER A 59 7.66 -9.64 5.84
CA SER A 59 6.43 -10.37 5.51
C SER A 59 5.63 -9.66 4.41
N LYS A 60 4.88 -10.43 3.62
CA LYS A 60 3.85 -9.90 2.70
C LYS A 60 2.67 -9.25 3.43
N TYR A 61 2.53 -9.52 4.73
CA TYR A 61 1.50 -8.97 5.58
C TYR A 61 2.16 -8.14 6.68
N VAL A 62 1.90 -6.83 6.68
CA VAL A 62 2.45 -5.93 7.69
C VAL A 62 1.60 -6.06 8.95
N ASN A 63 2.14 -6.77 9.93
CA ASN A 63 1.51 -7.00 11.24
C ASN A 63 2.22 -6.23 12.38
N ARG A 64 3.45 -5.81 12.16
CA ARG A 64 4.32 -5.10 13.09
C ARG A 64 5.18 -4.12 12.29
N THR A 65 5.52 -3.02 12.92
CA THR A 65 6.43 -2.00 12.38
C THR A 65 7.46 -1.66 13.44
N GLU A 66 8.64 -1.20 13.01
CA GLU A 66 9.68 -0.73 13.93
C GLU A 66 9.19 0.46 14.78
N ARG A 67 8.39 1.35 14.18
CA ARG A 67 7.89 2.57 14.80
C ARG A 67 6.38 2.68 14.69
N LYS A 68 5.81 3.47 15.59
CA LYS A 68 4.41 3.86 15.59
C LYS A 68 4.29 5.37 15.71
N VAL A 69 3.14 5.88 15.28
CA VAL A 69 2.76 7.28 15.41
C VAL A 69 1.54 7.38 16.31
N THR A 70 1.53 8.41 17.14
CA THR A 70 0.39 8.72 18.01
C THR A 70 -0.80 9.17 17.15
N GLU A 71 -1.98 9.26 17.74
CA GLU A 71 -3.16 9.82 17.07
C GLU A 71 -2.92 11.24 16.54
N LYS A 72 -2.22 12.09 17.32
CA LYS A 72 -1.80 13.43 16.87
C LYS A 72 -0.92 13.37 15.62
N GLY A 73 0.01 12.41 15.57
CA GLY A 73 0.88 12.19 14.42
C GLY A 73 0.12 11.67 13.20
N ALA A 74 -0.78 10.70 13.40
CA ALA A 74 -1.62 10.14 12.35
C ALA A 74 -2.53 11.20 11.70
N ASN A 75 -3.08 12.12 12.51
CA ASN A 75 -3.89 13.25 12.03
C ASN A 75 -3.10 14.28 11.19
N ARG A 76 -1.76 14.20 11.16
CA ARG A 76 -0.92 14.98 10.22
C ARG A 76 -0.66 14.25 8.90
N GLY A 77 -0.97 12.96 8.85
CA GLY A 77 -0.76 12.11 7.68
C GLY A 77 -2.05 11.64 7.05
N LYS A 78 -1.94 10.59 6.24
CA LYS A 78 -3.08 9.90 5.65
C LYS A 78 -3.18 8.52 6.25
N ILE A 79 -4.29 8.27 6.95
CA ILE A 79 -4.59 6.94 7.49
C ILE A 79 -4.94 6.02 6.31
N ILE A 80 -4.16 4.95 6.19
CA ILE A 80 -4.36 3.89 5.22
C ILE A 80 -5.28 2.85 5.88
N PRO A 81 -6.42 2.51 5.25
CA PRO A 81 -7.32 1.50 5.78
C PRO A 81 -6.67 0.12 5.88
N ARG A 82 -7.23 -0.71 6.76
CA ARG A 82 -6.95 -2.15 6.77
C ARG A 82 -7.26 -2.76 5.40
N ASP A 83 -6.51 -3.81 5.04
CA ASP A 83 -6.62 -4.58 3.79
C ASP A 83 -6.25 -3.78 2.51
N SER A 84 -5.63 -2.60 2.66
CA SER A 84 -5.02 -1.88 1.54
C SER A 84 -3.73 -2.55 1.05
N VAL A 85 -3.50 -2.49 -0.26
CA VAL A 85 -2.29 -3.00 -0.93
C VAL A 85 -1.26 -1.88 -0.98
N MET A 86 -0.10 -2.09 -0.38
CA MET A 86 0.98 -1.12 -0.32
C MET A 86 2.09 -1.52 -1.29
N VAL A 87 2.60 -0.55 -2.05
CA VAL A 87 3.65 -0.73 -3.05
C VAL A 87 4.73 0.31 -2.87
N THR A 88 5.99 -0.12 -2.80
CA THR A 88 7.15 0.78 -2.78
C THR A 88 7.38 1.38 -4.18
N CYS A 89 7.58 2.69 -4.23
CA CYS A 89 7.79 3.43 -5.48
C CYS A 89 9.14 4.15 -5.54
N VAL A 90 9.95 4.08 -4.47
CA VAL A 90 11.27 4.73 -4.36
C VAL A 90 12.27 3.75 -3.75
N ALA A 91 13.52 3.78 -4.24
CA ALA A 91 14.61 2.88 -3.86
C ALA A 91 14.34 1.40 -4.19
N SER A 92 13.67 0.66 -3.30
CA SER A 92 13.29 -0.75 -3.52
C SER A 92 11.99 -0.85 -4.30
N VAL A 93 11.96 -0.40 -5.56
CA VAL A 93 10.72 -0.27 -6.35
C VAL A 93 10.03 -1.61 -6.59
N GLY A 94 8.72 -1.66 -6.35
CA GLY A 94 7.86 -2.78 -6.75
C GLY A 94 7.70 -3.87 -5.68
N GLU A 95 8.21 -3.67 -4.47
CA GLU A 95 7.87 -4.52 -3.33
C GLU A 95 6.41 -4.28 -2.93
N VAL A 96 5.71 -5.34 -2.54
CA VAL A 96 4.27 -5.31 -2.27
C VAL A 96 3.98 -5.96 -0.92
N ALA A 97 3.13 -5.32 -0.12
CA ALA A 97 2.63 -5.85 1.14
C ALA A 97 1.16 -5.47 1.38
N LEU A 98 0.48 -6.19 2.25
CA LEU A 98 -0.91 -5.95 2.66
C LEU A 98 -0.96 -5.42 4.10
N ALA A 99 -1.75 -4.36 4.34
CA ALA A 99 -1.96 -3.81 5.66
C ALA A 99 -2.95 -4.68 6.48
N LEU A 100 -2.52 -5.21 7.65
CA LEU A 100 -3.42 -5.96 8.55
C LEU A 100 -4.14 -5.10 9.58
N SER A 101 -3.87 -3.80 9.63
CA SER A 101 -4.57 -2.82 10.46
C SER A 101 -4.53 -1.48 9.77
N GLU A 102 -5.28 -0.50 10.27
CA GLU A 102 -5.05 0.88 9.87
C GLU A 102 -3.61 1.29 10.20
N CYS A 103 -2.99 2.07 9.34
CA CYS A 103 -1.60 2.48 9.49
C CYS A 103 -1.31 3.82 8.80
N ILE A 104 -0.11 4.37 9.04
CA ILE A 104 0.47 5.47 8.27
C ILE A 104 1.66 4.90 7.48
N THR A 105 1.76 5.24 6.21
CA THR A 105 2.89 4.81 5.37
C THR A 105 3.88 5.95 5.13
N ASN A 106 5.15 5.60 4.96
CA ASN A 106 6.20 6.52 4.51
C ASN A 106 5.93 7.02 3.08
N GLN A 107 6.49 8.18 2.73
CA GLN A 107 6.32 8.83 1.41
C GLN A 107 6.87 8.03 0.22
N GLN A 108 7.66 6.99 0.48
CA GLN A 108 8.14 6.06 -0.53
C GLN A 108 7.10 5.01 -0.96
N ILE A 109 5.94 4.95 -0.30
CA ILE A 109 4.92 3.92 -0.48
C ILE A 109 3.62 4.54 -1.01
N ASN A 110 3.03 3.89 -2.01
CA ASN A 110 1.67 4.14 -2.47
C ASN A 110 0.75 3.01 -2.00
N SER A 111 -0.46 3.35 -1.55
CA SER A 111 -1.45 2.42 -1.00
C SER A 111 -2.84 2.58 -1.60
#